data_AF-A0A4Z1IJR5-F1
#
_entry.id   AF-A0A4Z1IJR5-F1
#
_cell.length_a   1.000
_cell.length_b   1.000
_cell.length_c   1.000
_cell.angle_alpha   90.00
_cell.angle_beta   90.00
_cell.angle_gamma   90.00
#
_symmetry.space_group_name_H-M   'P 1'
#
loop_
_entity.id
_entity.type
_entity.pdbx_description
1 polymer ?
#
loop_
_entity_poly.entity_id
_entity_poly.type
_entity_poly.pdbx_seq_one_letter_code
_entity_poly.pdbx_strand_id
1 'polypeptide(L)'
;MQKSLISLFALVSSAMAVERSVVVGGSGLSFVPNALTVQVGDTVKFQFLGSHSVAQSTYNSPCVPSDHAPIFSGVISGPDPSSNDPAPNLIMDNNVNGTLWLYCSVASHCQKGMSMQIIVGNNPDASQTLDGYQAAAAKVAKAIAPDTVEGGTVGPQSGPTTNTDGSSSASVSSTGTATAVSGNSTATTTALSTITTNKASTITATKSGASGSASTTGTAATVTSTGAASKQAVALGFAGIAGGLALMN
;
A
#
# COMPACT_ATOMS: atom_id res chain seq x y z
N MET A 1 24.75 40.94 50.70
CA MET A 1 23.76 40.78 49.62
C MET A 1 24.39 39.93 48.51
N GLN A 2 24.18 38.61 48.52
CA GLN A 2 24.71 37.72 47.48
C GLN A 2 23.51 37.09 46.76
N LYS A 3 23.22 37.60 45.56
CA LYS A 3 22.11 37.15 44.72
C LYS A 3 22.54 35.86 44.04
N SER A 4 21.92 34.76 44.45
CA SER A 4 22.10 33.44 43.82
C SER A 4 21.43 33.48 42.44
N LEU A 5 22.23 33.31 41.38
CA LEU A 5 21.76 33.13 40.02
C LEU A 5 21.59 31.63 39.79
N ILE A 6 20.34 31.15 39.83
CA ILE A 6 19.99 29.78 39.45
C ILE A 6 20.06 29.72 37.91
N SER A 7 21.14 29.12 37.40
CA SER A 7 21.30 28.83 35.97
C SER A 7 20.41 27.65 35.59
N LEU A 8 19.32 27.92 34.89
CA LEU A 8 18.42 26.91 34.36
C LEU A 8 19.00 26.34 33.06
N PHE A 9 19.68 25.20 33.14
CA PHE A 9 20.07 24.45 31.94
C PHE A 9 18.83 23.81 31.32
N ALA A 10 18.33 24.38 30.23
CA ALA A 10 17.30 23.75 29.42
C ALA A 10 17.92 22.56 28.66
N LEU A 11 17.61 21.34 29.09
CA LEU A 11 17.94 20.12 28.36
C LEU A 11 17.04 20.05 27.12
N VAL A 12 17.53 20.51 25.98
CA VAL A 12 16.88 20.28 24.69
C VAL A 12 17.03 18.79 24.37
N SER A 13 15.94 18.04 24.48
CA SER A 13 15.87 16.66 24.01
C SER A 13 15.76 16.69 22.49
N SER A 14 16.87 16.51 21.79
CA SER A 14 16.89 16.32 20.34
C SER A 14 16.44 14.90 20.03
N ALA A 15 15.19 14.74 19.57
CA ALA A 15 14.72 13.48 19.04
C ALA A 15 15.42 13.21 17.69
N MET A 16 16.23 12.17 17.63
CA MET A 16 16.83 11.69 16.37
C MET A 16 15.80 10.81 15.68
N ALA A 17 15.47 11.11 14.41
CA ALA A 17 14.69 10.20 13.58
C ALA A 17 15.49 8.91 13.35
N VAL A 18 14.87 7.76 13.60
CA VAL A 18 15.51 6.45 13.44
C VAL A 18 15.09 5.83 12.11
N GLU A 19 16.04 5.24 11.38
CA GLU A 19 15.74 4.41 10.20
C GLU A 19 15.55 2.93 10.61
N ARG A 20 14.46 2.31 10.16
CA ARG A 20 14.20 0.87 10.33
C ARG A 20 14.24 0.17 8.97
N SER A 21 15.00 -0.91 8.88
CA SER A 21 15.14 -1.67 7.62
C SER A 21 14.16 -2.84 7.54
N VAL A 22 13.61 -3.05 6.35
CA VAL A 22 12.76 -4.18 5.96
C VAL A 22 13.30 -4.77 4.67
N VAL A 23 13.57 -6.07 4.65
CA VAL A 23 13.88 -6.80 3.42
C VAL A 23 12.58 -7.26 2.78
N VAL A 24 12.32 -6.85 1.55
CA VAL A 24 11.20 -7.25 0.72
C VAL A 24 11.66 -8.40 -0.18
N GLY A 25 11.04 -9.57 -0.04
CA GLY A 25 11.45 -10.76 -0.80
C GLY A 25 12.48 -11.65 -0.07
N GLY A 26 12.82 -11.33 1.18
CA GLY A 26 13.93 -11.92 1.94
C GLY A 26 13.93 -13.46 1.97
N SER A 27 13.06 -14.06 2.79
CA SER A 27 12.90 -15.52 2.87
C SER A 27 11.93 -16.07 1.81
N GLY A 28 11.85 -15.43 0.64
CA GLY A 28 10.84 -15.69 -0.39
C GLY A 28 9.71 -14.66 -0.36
N LEU A 29 8.45 -15.10 -0.28
CA LEU A 29 7.28 -14.22 -0.36
C LEU A 29 6.99 -13.50 0.98
N SER A 30 7.96 -12.74 1.50
CA SER A 30 7.87 -12.13 2.84
C SER A 30 8.44 -10.71 2.90
N PHE A 31 7.94 -9.95 3.88
CA PHE A 31 8.61 -8.78 4.43
C PHE A 31 9.37 -9.21 5.68
N VAL A 32 10.62 -8.81 5.85
CA VAL A 32 11.45 -9.22 7.00
C VAL A 32 12.08 -7.99 7.66
N PRO A 33 11.67 -7.62 8.90
CA PRO A 33 10.52 -8.16 9.63
C PRO A 33 9.17 -7.78 8.98
N ASN A 34 8.12 -8.55 9.25
CA ASN A 34 6.75 -8.29 8.79
C ASN A 34 5.90 -7.52 9.82
N ALA A 35 6.45 -7.21 10.98
CA ALA A 35 5.83 -6.38 12.00
C ALA A 35 6.87 -5.42 12.56
N LEU A 36 6.54 -4.14 12.62
CA LEU A 36 7.41 -3.08 13.12
C LEU A 36 6.60 -2.09 13.95
N THR A 37 7.25 -1.55 14.99
CA THR A 37 6.81 -0.35 15.68
C THR A 37 7.86 0.73 15.49
N VAL A 38 7.43 1.92 15.09
CA VAL A 38 8.26 3.09 14.80
C VAL A 38 7.61 4.34 15.37
N GLN A 39 8.35 5.40 15.59
CA GLN A 39 7.80 6.67 16.07
C GLN A 39 7.44 7.59 14.90
N VAL A 40 6.60 8.59 15.15
CA VAL A 40 6.36 9.65 14.16
C VAL A 40 7.68 10.38 13.89
N GLY A 41 8.02 10.55 12.62
CA GLY A 41 9.28 11.13 12.14
C GLY A 41 10.37 10.10 11.85
N ASP A 42 10.18 8.82 12.21
CA ASP A 42 11.07 7.74 11.79
C ASP A 42 10.86 7.41 10.30
N THR A 43 11.86 6.73 9.71
CA THR A 43 11.80 6.25 8.34
C THR A 43 11.86 4.73 8.28
N VAL A 44 11.27 4.16 7.24
CA VAL A 44 11.35 2.73 6.92
C VAL A 44 12.01 2.55 5.57
N LYS A 45 13.14 1.86 5.55
CA LYS A 45 13.90 1.51 4.35
C LYS A 45 13.56 0.10 3.91
N PHE A 46 12.90 -0.02 2.78
CA PHE A 46 12.58 -1.29 2.12
C PHE A 46 13.67 -1.65 1.12
N GLN A 47 14.35 -2.76 1.33
CA GLN A 47 15.34 -3.31 0.42
C GLN A 47 14.74 -4.46 -0.38
N PHE A 48 14.74 -4.38 -1.71
CA PHE A 48 14.06 -5.35 -2.56
C PHE A 48 14.99 -6.43 -3.09
N LEU A 49 14.64 -7.70 -2.87
CA LEU A 49 15.25 -8.88 -3.46
C LEU A 49 14.18 -9.60 -4.27
N GLY A 50 14.47 -10.01 -5.50
CA GLY A 50 13.44 -10.52 -6.42
C GLY A 50 12.45 -9.43 -6.87
N SER A 51 11.28 -9.83 -7.37
CA SER A 51 10.27 -8.89 -7.92
C SER A 51 9.06 -8.76 -7.02
N HIS A 52 8.97 -7.63 -6.31
CA HIS A 52 7.94 -7.37 -5.30
C HIS A 52 7.51 -5.90 -5.31
N SER A 53 6.47 -5.60 -4.54
CA SER A 53 5.99 -4.24 -4.30
C SER A 53 5.65 -4.04 -2.82
N VAL A 54 5.61 -2.78 -2.41
CA VAL A 54 5.01 -2.28 -1.18
C VAL A 54 3.79 -1.47 -1.59
N ALA A 55 2.60 -1.94 -1.25
CA ALA A 55 1.34 -1.25 -1.48
C ALA A 55 0.54 -1.20 -0.17
N GLN A 56 -0.20 -0.11 0.06
CA GLN A 56 -1.01 0.03 1.27
C GLN A 56 -2.49 -0.34 1.04
N SER A 57 -3.05 -1.07 1.99
CA SER A 57 -4.47 -1.43 2.08
C SER A 57 -5.07 -0.91 3.39
N THR A 58 -6.29 -1.35 3.70
CA THR A 58 -6.85 -1.29 5.06
C THR A 58 -6.89 -2.68 5.69
N TYR A 59 -7.00 -2.76 7.02
CA TYR A 59 -7.13 -4.03 7.72
C TYR A 59 -8.27 -4.90 7.16
N ASN A 60 -9.41 -4.26 6.88
CA ASN A 60 -10.65 -4.92 6.48
C ASN A 60 -10.70 -5.29 4.98
N SER A 61 -9.77 -4.76 4.18
CA SER A 61 -9.71 -5.01 2.74
C SER A 61 -8.29 -5.39 2.33
N PRO A 62 -7.80 -6.56 2.76
CA PRO A 62 -6.44 -6.99 2.44
C PRO A 62 -6.25 -7.17 0.93
N CYS A 63 -5.01 -7.00 0.46
CA CYS A 63 -4.61 -7.15 -0.95
C CYS A 63 -5.30 -6.20 -1.95
N VAL A 64 -6.09 -5.24 -1.47
CA VAL A 64 -6.78 -4.24 -2.28
C VAL A 64 -6.29 -2.86 -1.84
N PRO A 65 -5.95 -1.95 -2.77
CA PRO A 65 -5.55 -0.59 -2.45
C PRO A 65 -6.60 0.10 -1.58
N SER A 66 -6.14 0.83 -0.57
CA SER A 66 -7.05 1.71 0.17
C SER A 66 -7.40 2.93 -0.69
N ASP A 67 -8.67 3.35 -0.66
CA ASP A 67 -9.20 4.52 -1.41
C ASP A 67 -8.55 5.85 -0.98
N HIS A 68 -7.78 5.83 0.10
CA HIS A 68 -7.14 6.99 0.71
C HIS A 68 -5.62 6.81 0.90
N ALA A 69 -5.00 5.82 0.25
CA ALA A 69 -3.61 5.43 0.53
C ALA A 69 -2.66 5.61 -0.66
N PRO A 70 -1.83 6.67 -0.67
CA PRO A 70 -0.83 6.89 -1.70
C PRO A 70 0.49 6.11 -1.47
N ILE A 71 0.57 5.10 -0.61
CA ILE A 71 1.79 4.28 -0.55
C ILE A 71 1.73 3.20 -1.63
N PHE A 72 2.53 3.39 -2.66
CA PHE A 72 2.83 2.36 -3.63
C PHE A 72 4.24 2.53 -4.20
N SER A 73 5.07 1.51 -4.05
CA SER A 73 6.44 1.53 -4.58
C SER A 73 6.54 1.31 -6.09
N GLY A 74 5.45 0.90 -6.74
CA GLY A 74 5.56 0.16 -8.00
C GLY A 74 6.06 -1.27 -7.77
N VAL A 75 6.14 -2.07 -8.84
CA VAL A 75 6.85 -3.35 -8.78
C VAL A 75 8.34 -3.07 -8.99
N ILE A 76 9.15 -3.37 -7.98
CA ILE A 76 10.60 -3.19 -8.00
C ILE A 76 11.24 -4.57 -8.11
N SER A 77 12.15 -4.71 -9.08
CA SER A 77 12.96 -5.91 -9.27
C SER A 77 14.35 -5.68 -8.71
N GLY A 78 14.73 -6.49 -7.72
CA GLY A 78 16.08 -6.57 -7.16
C GLY A 78 16.80 -7.87 -7.53
N PRO A 79 18.02 -8.07 -7.02
CA PRO A 79 18.80 -9.27 -7.25
C PRO A 79 18.17 -10.51 -6.59
N ASP A 80 18.67 -11.70 -6.94
CA ASP A 80 18.27 -12.95 -6.28
C ASP A 80 18.62 -12.90 -4.78
N PRO A 81 17.79 -13.46 -3.87
CA PRO A 81 18.08 -13.45 -2.44
C PRO A 81 19.40 -14.14 -2.03
N SER A 82 19.94 -15.02 -2.88
CA SER A 82 21.24 -15.67 -2.68
C SER A 82 22.44 -14.87 -3.22
N SER A 83 22.18 -13.77 -3.94
CA SER A 83 23.22 -12.90 -4.47
C SER A 83 23.73 -11.90 -3.43
N ASN A 84 24.97 -11.44 -3.62
CA ASN A 84 25.56 -10.30 -2.90
C ASN A 84 25.50 -9.00 -3.71
N ASP A 85 24.78 -9.01 -4.83
CA ASP A 85 24.57 -7.82 -5.63
C ASP A 85 23.79 -6.78 -4.84
N PRO A 86 24.09 -5.50 -5.04
CA PRO A 86 23.41 -4.46 -4.31
C PRO A 86 21.95 -4.33 -4.74
N ALA A 87 21.07 -4.22 -3.74
CA ALA A 87 19.63 -4.19 -3.91
C ALA A 87 19.08 -2.76 -3.97
N PRO A 88 18.04 -2.51 -4.79
CA PRO A 88 17.33 -1.24 -4.80
C PRO A 88 16.55 -1.03 -3.49
N ASN A 89 16.47 0.23 -3.06
CA ASN A 89 15.79 0.59 -1.81
C ASN A 89 14.68 1.61 -2.05
N LEU A 90 13.61 1.54 -1.26
CA LEU A 90 12.61 2.59 -1.09
C LEU A 90 12.67 3.10 0.35
N ILE A 91 12.72 4.41 0.54
CA ILE A 91 12.64 5.05 1.86
C ILE A 91 11.26 5.68 2.00
N MET A 92 10.53 5.29 3.04
CA MET A 92 9.22 5.80 3.41
C MET A 92 9.32 6.62 4.71
N ASP A 93 8.72 7.80 4.72
CA ASP A 93 8.64 8.66 5.91
C ASP A 93 7.33 8.42 6.66
N ASN A 94 7.39 8.26 7.99
CA ASN A 94 6.22 8.00 8.82
C ASN A 94 5.81 9.24 9.62
N ASN A 95 4.98 10.08 8.99
CA ASN A 95 4.64 11.41 9.52
C ASN A 95 3.33 11.46 10.34
N VAL A 96 2.54 10.39 10.35
CA VAL A 96 1.21 10.36 10.97
C VAL A 96 1.07 9.11 11.85
N ASN A 97 0.47 9.28 13.04
CA ASN A 97 0.17 8.17 13.94
C ASN A 97 -0.85 7.21 13.32
N GLY A 98 -0.70 5.91 13.56
CA GLY A 98 -1.66 4.90 13.15
C GLY A 98 -1.01 3.57 12.80
N THR A 99 -1.80 2.67 12.22
CA THR A 99 -1.32 1.37 11.74
C THR A 99 -1.38 1.33 10.23
N LEU A 100 -0.24 1.06 9.60
CA LEU A 100 -0.13 0.82 8.17
C LEU A 100 -0.20 -0.68 7.90
N TRP A 101 -1.08 -1.04 6.97
CA TRP A 101 -1.24 -2.40 6.46
C TRP A 101 -0.67 -2.43 5.05
N LEU A 102 0.48 -3.09 4.88
CA LEU A 102 1.19 -3.14 3.62
C LEU A 102 1.16 -4.56 3.05
N TYR A 103 1.13 -4.67 1.73
CA TYR A 103 1.11 -5.94 1.01
C TYR A 103 1.89 -5.87 -0.29
N CYS A 104 2.25 -7.05 -0.82
CA CYS A 104 2.79 -7.17 -2.16
C CYS A 104 1.67 -7.41 -3.18
N SER A 105 1.55 -6.52 -4.15
CA SER A 105 0.52 -6.57 -5.21
C SER A 105 0.84 -7.55 -6.35
N VAL A 106 2.02 -8.18 -6.34
CA VAL A 106 2.47 -9.09 -7.38
C VAL A 106 1.74 -10.44 -7.29
N ALA A 107 1.09 -10.83 -8.40
CA ALA A 107 0.46 -12.14 -8.59
C ALA A 107 -0.38 -12.61 -7.39
N SER A 108 0.06 -13.69 -6.72
CA SER A 108 -0.59 -14.27 -5.55
C SER A 108 0.20 -14.05 -4.25
N HIS A 109 1.14 -13.11 -4.21
CA HIS A 109 2.07 -12.96 -3.08
C HIS A 109 1.33 -12.58 -1.80
N CYS A 110 0.41 -11.60 -1.87
CA CYS A 110 -0.41 -11.20 -0.72
C CYS A 110 -1.25 -12.36 -0.17
N GLN A 111 -1.92 -13.11 -1.03
CA GLN A 111 -2.74 -14.27 -0.62
C GLN A 111 -1.92 -15.40 -0.01
N LYS A 112 -0.62 -15.46 -0.32
CA LYS A 112 0.35 -16.39 0.28
C LYS A 112 1.01 -15.85 1.55
N GLY A 113 0.53 -14.72 2.08
CA GLY A 113 0.99 -14.14 3.34
C GLY A 113 1.97 -12.99 3.20
N MET A 114 2.31 -12.55 1.98
CA MET A 114 3.24 -11.42 1.78
C MET A 114 2.58 -10.08 2.13
N SER A 115 2.57 -9.79 3.43
CA SER A 115 2.01 -8.59 4.04
C SER A 115 2.74 -8.26 5.33
N MET A 116 2.62 -7.00 5.75
CA MET A 116 3.23 -6.51 6.97
C MET A 116 2.40 -5.43 7.66
N GLN A 117 2.65 -5.29 8.95
CA GLN A 117 2.08 -4.27 9.81
C GLN A 117 3.18 -3.31 10.27
N ILE A 118 2.91 -2.00 10.17
CA ILE A 118 3.74 -0.97 10.80
C ILE A 118 2.86 -0.17 11.75
N ILE A 119 3.20 -0.16 13.03
CA ILE A 119 2.58 0.69 14.04
C ILE A 119 3.43 1.96 14.15
N VAL A 120 2.87 3.10 13.80
CA VAL A 120 3.51 4.42 13.94
C VAL A 120 2.98 5.08 15.22
N GLY A 121 3.89 5.31 16.17
CA GLY A 121 3.59 5.72 17.54
C GLY A 121 3.27 4.52 18.43
N ASN A 122 2.46 4.75 19.46
CA ASN A 122 2.13 3.74 20.48
C ASN A 122 0.63 3.54 20.65
N ASN A 123 -0.08 3.35 19.54
CA ASN A 123 -1.54 3.17 19.53
C ASN A 123 -1.98 1.96 18.67
N PRO A 124 -1.59 0.72 19.04
CA PRO A 124 -2.05 -0.47 18.34
C PRO A 124 -3.53 -0.77 18.65
N ASP A 125 -4.29 -1.21 17.64
CA ASP A 125 -5.59 -1.85 17.83
C ASP A 125 -5.38 -3.35 18.10
N ALA A 126 -5.56 -3.78 19.35
CA ALA A 126 -5.35 -5.16 19.77
C ALA A 126 -6.28 -6.17 19.06
N SER A 127 -7.38 -5.72 18.47
CA SER A 127 -8.27 -6.57 17.67
C SER A 127 -7.75 -6.80 16.24
N GLN A 128 -6.81 -5.97 15.77
CA GLN A 128 -6.26 -6.04 14.42
C GLN A 128 -4.86 -6.65 14.41
N THR A 129 -4.81 -7.98 14.27
CA THR A 129 -3.55 -8.74 14.25
C THR A 129 -3.07 -9.01 12.82
N LEU A 130 -1.76 -9.10 12.62
CA LEU A 130 -1.19 -9.46 11.32
C LEU A 130 -1.66 -10.85 10.85
N ASP A 131 -1.79 -11.81 11.76
CA ASP A 131 -2.32 -13.13 11.45
C ASP A 131 -3.77 -13.05 10.95
N GLY A 132 -4.61 -12.20 11.57
CA GLY A 132 -5.98 -11.96 11.13
C GLY A 132 -6.02 -11.33 9.73
N TYR A 133 -5.14 -10.36 9.47
CA TYR A 133 -4.99 -9.76 8.14
C TYR A 133 -4.60 -10.81 7.09
N GLN A 134 -3.60 -11.66 7.39
CA GLN A 134 -3.12 -12.71 6.49
C GLN A 134 -4.18 -13.80 6.24
N ALA A 135 -4.93 -14.19 7.27
CA ALA A 135 -6.03 -15.15 7.15
C ALA A 135 -7.17 -14.62 6.25
N ALA A 136 -7.46 -13.31 6.31
CA ALA A 136 -8.39 -12.66 5.41
C ALA A 136 -7.81 -12.51 3.98
N ALA A 137 -6.53 -12.14 3.86
CA ALA A 137 -5.81 -12.01 2.60
C ALA A 137 -5.83 -13.31 1.77
N ALA A 138 -5.69 -14.46 2.41
CA ALA A 138 -5.74 -15.77 1.76
C ALA A 138 -7.08 -16.07 1.05
N LYS A 139 -8.15 -15.33 1.40
CA LYS A 139 -9.49 -15.48 0.81
C LYS A 139 -9.76 -14.49 -0.32
N VAL A 140 -8.86 -13.53 -0.56
CA VAL A 140 -9.01 -12.52 -1.61
C VAL A 140 -8.74 -13.16 -2.97
N ALA A 141 -9.62 -12.89 -3.95
CA ALA A 141 -9.51 -13.49 -5.28
C ALA A 141 -8.19 -13.13 -5.99
N LYS A 142 -7.79 -11.85 -5.94
CA LYS A 142 -6.59 -11.34 -6.58
C LYS A 142 -6.06 -10.10 -5.87
N ALA A 143 -4.73 -10.00 -5.74
CA ALA A 143 -4.09 -8.75 -5.32
C ALA A 143 -4.19 -7.68 -6.42
N ILE A 144 -4.51 -6.46 -6.02
CA ILE A 144 -4.66 -5.30 -6.91
C ILE A 144 -3.49 -4.34 -6.63
N ALA A 145 -2.88 -3.80 -7.68
CA ALA A 145 -1.87 -2.75 -7.55
C ALA A 145 -2.55 -1.38 -7.60
N PRO A 146 -2.14 -0.40 -6.78
CA PRO A 146 -2.50 0.99 -6.97
C PRO A 146 -2.00 1.50 -8.34
N ASP A 147 -2.67 2.53 -8.90
CA ASP A 147 -2.33 3.06 -10.23
C ASP A 147 -1.14 4.03 -10.22
N THR A 148 -0.85 4.65 -9.07
CA THR A 148 0.15 5.72 -8.94
C THR A 148 1.22 5.34 -7.93
N VAL A 149 2.49 5.50 -8.31
CA VAL A 149 3.65 5.31 -7.42
C VAL A 149 3.82 6.55 -6.55
N GLU A 150 3.75 6.39 -5.23
CA GLU A 150 3.87 7.47 -4.25
C GLU A 150 4.23 6.88 -2.86
N GLY A 151 4.52 7.73 -1.87
CA GLY A 151 4.72 7.31 -0.48
C GLY A 151 6.14 6.86 -0.13
N GLY A 152 7.12 7.11 -1.02
CA GLY A 152 8.53 6.94 -0.71
C GLY A 152 9.45 7.42 -1.83
N THR A 153 10.75 7.51 -1.53
CA THR A 153 11.80 7.84 -2.48
C THR A 153 12.65 6.61 -2.78
N VAL A 154 12.92 6.35 -4.07
CA VAL A 154 13.82 5.27 -4.46
C VAL A 154 15.25 5.74 -4.21
N GLY A 155 15.93 5.10 -3.27
CA GLY A 155 17.31 5.40 -2.90
C GLY A 155 18.33 4.77 -3.85
N PRO A 156 19.56 5.30 -3.91
CA PRO A 156 20.63 4.69 -4.69
C PRO A 156 20.93 3.27 -4.20
N GLN A 157 21.18 2.38 -5.14
CA GLN A 157 21.62 1.00 -4.94
C GLN A 157 22.86 0.99 -4.05
N SER A 158 22.74 0.48 -2.82
CA SER A 158 23.86 0.44 -1.87
C SER A 158 24.83 -0.69 -2.25
N GLY A 159 25.78 -0.36 -3.12
CA GLY A 159 26.98 -1.18 -3.40
C GLY A 159 27.97 -1.17 -2.24
N PRO A 160 28.94 -2.10 -2.22
CA PRO A 160 30.07 -1.98 -1.30
C PRO A 160 30.76 -0.64 -1.55
N THR A 161 30.74 0.24 -0.56
CA THR A 161 31.46 1.51 -0.61
C THR A 161 32.95 1.22 -0.52
N THR A 162 33.67 1.33 -1.63
CA THR A 162 35.11 1.54 -1.57
C THR A 162 35.32 2.97 -1.07
N ASN A 163 35.87 3.11 0.13
CA ASN A 163 36.21 4.40 0.72
C ASN A 163 37.11 5.17 -0.26
N THR A 164 36.67 6.35 -0.69
CA THR A 164 37.56 7.40 -1.15
C THR A 164 37.08 8.69 -0.52
N ASP A 165 37.81 9.13 0.50
CA ASP A 165 37.68 10.45 1.08
C ASP A 165 37.82 11.51 -0.02
N GLY A 166 36.86 12.41 -0.08
CA GLY A 166 36.82 13.50 -1.04
C GLY A 166 35.87 14.59 -0.59
N SER A 167 36.25 15.31 0.47
CA SER A 167 35.57 16.52 0.91
C SER A 167 35.59 17.56 -0.21
N SER A 168 34.41 18.09 -0.57
CA SER A 168 34.25 19.46 -1.05
C SER A 168 32.81 19.90 -0.87
N SER A 169 32.63 20.87 0.03
CA SER A 169 31.45 21.72 0.08
C SER A 169 31.44 22.65 -1.13
N ALA A 170 30.29 22.79 -1.80
CA ALA A 170 29.89 24.06 -2.42
C ALA A 170 28.38 24.06 -2.67
N SER A 171 27.73 25.05 -2.06
CA SER A 171 26.39 25.54 -2.30
C SER A 171 26.28 26.25 -3.66
N VAL A 172 25.12 26.15 -4.33
CA VAL A 172 24.19 27.24 -4.77
C VAL A 172 23.39 26.90 -6.04
N SER A 173 22.07 27.07 -5.89
CA SER A 173 21.00 27.57 -6.77
C SER A 173 21.12 27.59 -8.31
N SER A 174 20.07 27.02 -8.92
CA SER A 174 19.32 27.40 -10.13
C SER A 174 19.92 28.38 -11.16
N THR A 175 19.99 27.97 -12.43
CA THR A 175 19.49 28.77 -13.57
C THR A 175 19.15 27.81 -14.73
N GLY A 176 17.93 27.90 -15.26
CA GLY A 176 17.48 27.11 -16.39
C GLY A 176 18.13 27.55 -17.70
N THR A 177 18.43 26.59 -18.56
CA THR A 177 18.73 26.86 -19.98
C THR A 177 18.05 25.79 -20.81
N ALA A 178 17.01 26.19 -21.55
CA ALA A 178 16.31 25.34 -22.50
C ALA A 178 17.15 25.27 -23.80
N THR A 179 17.52 24.07 -24.21
CA THR A 179 18.10 23.83 -25.53
C THR A 179 16.99 23.34 -26.46
N ALA A 180 16.58 24.23 -27.36
CA ALA A 180 15.69 23.91 -28.47
C ALA A 180 16.40 22.99 -29.47
N VAL A 181 15.69 21.97 -29.96
CA VAL A 181 16.03 21.32 -31.24
C VAL A 181 14.85 21.49 -32.20
N SER A 182 15.06 22.38 -33.16
CA SER A 182 14.38 22.42 -34.47
C SER A 182 14.72 21.09 -35.18
N GLY A 183 13.86 20.34 -35.84
CA GLY A 183 12.69 20.67 -36.67
C GLY A 183 12.87 19.84 -37.95
N ASN A 184 11.89 19.03 -38.34
CA ASN A 184 11.56 18.89 -39.75
C ASN A 184 10.11 18.43 -39.91
N SER A 185 9.37 19.26 -40.63
CA SER A 185 7.96 19.14 -40.92
C SER A 185 7.64 17.97 -41.85
N THR A 186 6.50 17.33 -41.63
CA THR A 186 5.61 16.98 -42.76
C THR A 186 4.19 17.24 -42.30
N ALA A 187 3.64 18.33 -42.84
CA ALA A 187 2.25 18.71 -42.65
C ALA A 187 1.38 17.83 -43.54
N THR A 188 0.28 17.33 -42.98
CA THR A 188 -0.97 17.21 -43.75
C THR A 188 -2.05 17.87 -42.91
N THR A 189 -2.35 19.10 -43.30
CA THR A 189 -3.43 19.92 -42.79
C THR A 189 -4.74 19.43 -43.36
N THR A 190 -5.70 19.09 -42.50
CA THR A 190 -7.10 19.41 -42.75
C THR A 190 -7.65 20.03 -41.48
N ALA A 191 -7.68 21.37 -41.48
CA ALA A 191 -8.49 22.13 -40.55
C ALA A 191 -9.96 21.98 -40.98
N LEU A 192 -10.90 21.96 -40.03
CA LEU A 192 -11.79 23.11 -39.80
C LEU A 192 -12.73 22.88 -38.58
N SER A 193 -12.70 23.88 -37.69
CA SER A 193 -13.76 24.41 -36.82
C SER A 193 -14.25 23.69 -35.56
N THR A 194 -13.73 24.22 -34.45
CA THR A 194 -14.34 24.55 -33.16
C THR A 194 -15.83 24.89 -33.19
N ILE A 195 -16.60 24.32 -32.26
CA ILE A 195 -17.66 25.04 -31.51
C ILE A 195 -17.59 24.60 -30.04
N THR A 196 -17.27 25.55 -29.17
CA THR A 196 -17.43 25.51 -27.71
C THR A 196 -18.90 25.75 -27.37
N THR A 197 -19.54 24.98 -26.48
CA THR A 197 -20.45 25.50 -25.43
C THR A 197 -20.77 24.42 -24.38
N ASN A 198 -20.78 24.84 -23.12
CA ASN A 198 -21.14 24.09 -21.92
C ASN A 198 -22.66 23.82 -21.77
N LYS A 199 -22.96 22.86 -20.89
CA LYS A 199 -24.12 22.78 -19.95
C LYS A 199 -25.27 21.81 -20.27
N ALA A 200 -25.29 20.74 -19.47
CA ALA A 200 -26.37 20.08 -18.72
C ALA A 200 -27.79 19.86 -19.29
N SER A 201 -28.25 18.61 -19.04
CA SER A 201 -29.62 18.13 -18.75
C SER A 201 -30.27 17.20 -19.77
N THR A 202 -30.48 15.97 -19.30
CA THR A 202 -31.62 15.04 -19.50
C THR A 202 -32.70 15.38 -20.54
N ILE A 203 -33.07 14.41 -21.39
CA ILE A 203 -34.38 13.71 -21.45
C ILE A 203 -34.36 12.62 -22.56
N THR A 204 -34.75 11.40 -22.15
CA THR A 204 -35.57 10.35 -22.80
C THR A 204 -35.57 10.05 -24.31
N ALA A 205 -35.18 8.81 -24.61
CA ALA A 205 -35.58 7.82 -25.62
C ALA A 205 -36.51 8.15 -26.82
N THR A 206 -36.13 7.65 -28.00
CA THR A 206 -37.03 6.98 -28.97
C THR A 206 -36.29 5.90 -29.79
N LYS A 207 -37.01 4.81 -30.06
CA LYS A 207 -36.61 3.54 -30.72
C LYS A 207 -36.93 3.56 -32.22
N SER A 208 -36.09 2.90 -33.04
CA SER A 208 -36.37 2.27 -34.37
C SER A 208 -35.09 1.47 -34.71
N GLY A 209 -34.99 0.13 -34.82
CA GLY A 209 -35.72 -0.82 -35.68
C GLY A 209 -35.23 -0.68 -37.13
N ALA A 210 -34.71 -1.66 -37.89
CA ALA A 210 -34.43 -3.10 -37.79
C ALA A 210 -33.43 -3.45 -38.92
N SER A 211 -32.57 -4.47 -38.82
CA SER A 211 -32.64 -5.77 -39.55
C SER A 211 -31.18 -6.20 -39.77
N GLY A 212 -30.69 -7.44 -39.64
CA GLY A 212 -31.29 -8.76 -39.50
C GLY A 212 -30.36 -9.76 -40.20
N SER A 213 -29.92 -10.81 -39.52
CA SER A 213 -29.90 -12.19 -40.08
C SER A 213 -29.43 -13.19 -39.02
N ALA A 214 -30.15 -14.30 -38.98
CA ALA A 214 -30.14 -15.33 -37.97
C ALA A 214 -29.52 -16.63 -38.50
N SER A 215 -29.15 -17.51 -37.57
CA SER A 215 -29.27 -18.96 -37.76
C SER A 215 -29.47 -19.65 -36.41
N THR A 216 -30.58 -20.37 -36.32
CA THR A 216 -31.14 -21.09 -35.17
C THR A 216 -30.76 -22.57 -35.17
N THR A 217 -30.76 -23.19 -33.99
CA THR A 217 -31.34 -24.51 -33.59
C THR A 217 -30.83 -24.74 -32.14
N GLY A 218 -31.59 -25.00 -31.08
CA GLY A 218 -32.97 -25.39 -30.86
C GLY A 218 -32.96 -26.54 -29.81
N THR A 219 -33.54 -26.32 -28.63
CA THR A 219 -34.39 -27.25 -27.83
C THR A 219 -34.41 -26.87 -26.34
N ALA A 220 -35.63 -26.77 -25.82
CA ALA A 220 -36.01 -26.33 -24.49
C ALA A 220 -35.97 -27.44 -23.43
N ALA A 221 -35.86 -27.04 -22.16
CA ALA A 221 -36.52 -27.73 -21.06
C ALA A 221 -36.79 -26.76 -19.89
N THR A 222 -38.06 -26.71 -19.51
CA THR A 222 -38.67 -25.99 -18.39
C THR A 222 -38.43 -26.76 -17.09
N VAL A 223 -38.08 -26.08 -16.00
CA VAL A 223 -38.39 -26.55 -14.63
C VAL A 223 -38.80 -25.37 -13.76
N THR A 224 -40.01 -25.50 -13.21
CA THR A 224 -40.62 -24.65 -12.18
C THR A 224 -40.60 -25.43 -10.85
N SER A 225 -40.18 -24.81 -9.75
CA SER A 225 -40.71 -25.04 -8.39
C SER A 225 -40.25 -23.90 -7.48
N THR A 226 -41.15 -23.05 -6.97
CA THR A 226 -41.96 -23.17 -5.74
C THR A 226 -41.12 -23.09 -4.47
N GLY A 227 -41.32 -22.00 -3.71
CA GLY A 227 -40.56 -21.69 -2.50
C GLY A 227 -41.02 -22.38 -1.23
N ALA A 228 -40.34 -22.05 -0.12
CA ALA A 228 -40.90 -22.06 1.23
C ALA A 228 -39.94 -21.32 2.18
N ALA A 229 -40.50 -20.37 2.92
CA ALA A 229 -39.90 -19.73 4.07
C ALA A 229 -40.01 -20.66 5.29
N SER A 230 -38.98 -20.69 6.14
CA SER A 230 -39.06 -21.24 7.49
C SER A 230 -38.21 -20.42 8.45
N LYS A 231 -38.87 -19.56 9.21
CA LYS A 231 -38.37 -19.04 10.48
C LYS A 231 -38.27 -20.21 11.47
N GLN A 232 -37.21 -20.32 12.26
CA GLN A 232 -37.30 -20.78 13.65
C GLN A 232 -36.25 -20.09 14.50
N ALA A 233 -36.76 -19.27 15.42
CA ALA A 233 -36.07 -18.84 16.62
C ALA A 233 -36.26 -19.94 17.67
N VAL A 234 -35.18 -20.31 18.37
CA VAL A 234 -35.27 -20.97 19.67
C VAL A 234 -34.41 -20.18 20.64
N ALA A 235 -35.09 -19.63 21.63
CA ALA A 235 -34.53 -19.01 22.81
C ALA A 235 -34.44 -20.04 23.95
N LEU A 236 -33.73 -19.64 25.00
CA LEU A 236 -33.73 -20.13 26.39
C LEU A 236 -32.68 -21.18 26.75
N GLY A 237 -31.78 -20.77 27.66
CA GLY A 237 -30.83 -21.63 28.35
C GLY A 237 -29.87 -20.87 29.26
N PHE A 238 -30.37 -20.03 30.17
CA PHE A 238 -29.59 -19.58 31.33
C PHE A 238 -29.47 -20.76 32.31
N ALA A 239 -28.25 -21.20 32.61
CA ALA A 239 -27.95 -21.98 33.80
C ALA A 239 -26.57 -21.57 34.31
N GLY A 240 -26.57 -20.83 35.41
CA GLY A 240 -25.37 -20.51 36.17
C GLY A 240 -24.94 -21.67 37.07
N ILE A 241 -23.64 -21.80 37.26
CA ILE A 241 -22.95 -22.48 38.38
C ILE A 241 -21.60 -21.75 38.47
N ALA A 242 -21.38 -20.80 39.37
CA ALA A 242 -21.22 -20.93 40.83
C ALA A 242 -20.10 -21.91 41.22
N GLY A 243 -18.95 -21.33 41.61
CA GLY A 243 -18.08 -21.84 42.67
C GLY A 243 -16.88 -22.67 42.24
N GLY A 244 -15.69 -22.29 42.75
CA GLY A 244 -14.56 -23.22 42.78
C GLY A 244 -13.16 -22.61 42.82
N LEU A 245 -12.91 -21.68 43.75
CA LEU A 245 -11.56 -21.30 44.17
C LEU A 245 -10.92 -22.50 44.88
N ALA A 246 -9.79 -23.01 44.39
CA ALA A 246 -8.90 -23.88 45.16
C ALA A 246 -7.43 -23.69 44.73
N LEU A 247 -6.65 -23.23 45.69
CA LEU A 247 -5.19 -23.16 45.73
C LEU A 247 -4.57 -24.53 46.07
N MET A 248 -3.24 -24.62 45.92
CA MET A 248 -2.30 -25.71 46.26
C MET A 248 -2.21 -26.81 45.18
N ASN A 249 -1.04 -27.17 44.62
CA ASN A 249 0.35 -27.09 45.09
C ASN A 249 1.31 -26.93 43.90
#